data_AF-A0A8J3IR79-F1
#
_entry.id   AF-A0A8J3IR79-F1
#
_cell.length_a   1.000
_cell.length_b   1.000
_cell.length_c   1.000
_cell.angle_alpha   90.00
_cell.angle_beta   90.00
_cell.angle_gamma   90.00
#
_symmetry.space_group_name_H-M   'P 1'
#
loop_
_entity.id
_entity.type
_entity.pdbx_description
1 polymer ?
#
loop_
_entity_poly.entity_id
_entity_poly.type
_entity_poly.pdbx_seq_one_letter_code
_entity_poly.pdbx_strand_id
1 'polypeptide(L)'
;MTYDLTPTPQLLEILKLRELTKAERAVAREQIGRYYAKKLAHLQQHLFEALVMRRTEELDPFEIDEYIHRYHKQSQELYVYINTQSHSNASLPIWLEAIEADEQGRNVWQPRTMFPHEEQHS
;
A
#
# COMPACT_ATOMS: atom_id res chain seq x y z
N MET A 1 24.26 -5.83 18.19
CA MET A 1 23.24 -5.13 17.37
C MET A 1 22.19 -6.16 17.00
N THR A 2 21.14 -6.27 17.79
CA THR A 2 19.93 -7.00 17.41
C THR A 2 19.19 -6.09 16.45
N TYR A 3 19.20 -6.42 15.16
CA TYR A 3 18.26 -5.82 14.24
C TYR A 3 16.88 -6.19 14.77
N ASP A 4 16.16 -5.21 15.31
CA ASP A 4 14.77 -5.33 15.70
C ASP A 4 14.01 -5.50 14.38
N LEU A 5 14.00 -6.73 13.87
CA LEU A 5 13.32 -7.06 12.63
C LEU A 5 11.88 -6.56 12.80
N THR A 6 11.39 -5.81 11.82
CA THR A 6 9.97 -5.52 11.73
C THR A 6 9.19 -6.85 11.85
N PRO A 7 7.94 -6.85 12.33
CA PRO A 7 7.23 -8.10 12.61
C PRO A 7 7.10 -9.02 11.39
N THR A 8 7.17 -8.47 10.17
CA THR A 8 7.04 -9.18 8.90
C THR A 8 8.16 -10.23 8.66
N PRO A 9 9.46 -9.88 8.63
CA PRO A 9 10.54 -10.88 8.51
C PRO A 9 10.49 -11.98 9.57
N GLN A 10 10.16 -11.63 10.82
CA GLN A 10 10.08 -12.61 11.91
C GLN A 10 8.97 -13.63 11.66
N LEU A 11 7.79 -13.17 11.23
CA LEU A 11 6.66 -14.04 10.89
C LEU A 11 6.97 -14.96 9.70
N LEU A 12 7.73 -14.47 8.71
CA LEU A 12 8.19 -15.29 7.58
C LEU A 12 9.15 -16.40 8.00
N GLU A 13 10.08 -16.13 8.92
CA GLU A 13 10.96 -17.17 9.47
C GLU A 13 10.18 -18.22 10.27
N ILE A 14 9.18 -17.81 11.04
CA ILE A 14 8.30 -18.76 11.76
C ILE A 14 7.57 -19.66 10.77
N LEU A 15 7.01 -19.10 9.69
CA LEU A 15 6.29 -19.84 8.66
C LEU A 15 7.13 -20.92 7.96
N LYS A 16 8.46 -20.74 7.88
CA LYS A 16 9.38 -21.79 7.36
C LYS A 16 9.50 -22.99 8.29
N LEU A 17 9.24 -22.80 9.59
CA LEU A 17 9.42 -23.80 10.63
C LEU A 17 8.10 -24.46 11.04
N ARG A 18 7.01 -23.69 11.12
CA ARG A 18 5.69 -24.14 11.55
C ARG A 18 4.57 -23.18 11.14
N GLU A 19 3.34 -23.67 11.28
CA GLU A 19 2.13 -22.85 11.19
C GLU A 19 2.09 -21.74 12.25
N LEU A 20 1.50 -20.59 11.86
CA LEU A 20 1.31 -19.46 12.77
C LEU A 20 0.26 -19.76 13.84
N THR A 21 0.56 -19.38 15.08
CA THR A 21 -0.39 -19.36 16.20
C THR A 21 -1.46 -18.30 16.01
N LYS A 22 -2.52 -18.33 16.83
CA LYS A 22 -3.57 -17.32 16.81
C LYS A 22 -3.01 -15.90 17.03
N ALA A 23 -2.06 -15.73 17.94
CA ALA A 23 -1.44 -14.43 18.24
C ALA A 23 -0.62 -13.93 17.06
N GLU A 24 0.22 -14.78 16.46
CA GLU A 24 1.03 -14.43 15.29
C GLU A 24 0.16 -14.09 14.07
N ARG A 25 -0.96 -14.79 13.87
CA ARG A 25 -1.94 -14.46 12.82
C ARG A 25 -2.63 -13.11 13.05
N ALA A 26 -2.74 -12.64 14.29
CA ALA A 26 -3.24 -11.31 14.59
C ALA A 26 -2.19 -10.25 14.25
N VAL A 27 -0.92 -10.48 14.61
CA VAL A 27 0.20 -9.62 14.23
C VAL A 27 0.35 -9.53 12.72
N ALA A 28 0.23 -10.65 11.99
CA ALA A 28 0.27 -10.67 10.53
C ALA A 28 -0.83 -9.79 9.91
N ARG A 29 -2.06 -9.86 10.44
CA ARG A 29 -3.16 -8.99 9.99
C ARG A 29 -2.90 -7.51 10.32
N GLU A 30 -2.30 -7.23 11.46
CA GLU A 30 -1.89 -5.87 11.80
C GLU A 30 -0.86 -5.34 10.81
N GLN A 31 0.11 -6.16 10.37
CA GLN A 31 1.06 -5.75 9.34
C GLN A 31 0.37 -5.44 8.01
N ILE A 32 -0.62 -6.25 7.59
CA ILE A 32 -1.44 -5.95 6.41
C ILE A 32 -2.17 -4.62 6.57
N GLY A 33 -2.75 -4.35 7.73
CA GLY A 33 -3.43 -3.08 8.02
C GLY A 33 -2.48 -1.88 7.98
N ARG A 34 -1.28 -2.01 8.56
CA ARG A 34 -0.23 -0.97 8.50
C ARG A 34 0.24 -0.72 7.07
N TYR A 35 0.45 -1.78 6.31
CA TYR A 35 0.79 -1.69 4.90
C TYR A 35 -0.30 -0.96 4.09
N TYR A 36 -1.56 -1.31 4.30
CA TYR A 36 -2.68 -0.63 3.66
C TYR A 36 -2.72 0.86 4.01
N ALA A 37 -2.59 1.20 5.29
CA ALA A 37 -2.57 2.60 5.74
C ALA A 37 -1.40 3.39 5.12
N LYS A 38 -0.20 2.79 5.04
CA LYS A 38 0.97 3.42 4.41
C LYS A 38 0.75 3.68 2.92
N LYS A 39 0.21 2.70 2.18
CA LYS A 39 -0.10 2.87 0.76
C LYS A 39 -1.19 3.92 0.55
N LEU A 40 -2.24 3.92 1.36
CA LEU A 40 -3.30 4.92 1.26
C LEU A 40 -2.78 6.34 1.56
N ALA A 41 -1.93 6.50 2.57
CA ALA A 41 -1.29 7.78 2.88
C ALA A 41 -0.42 8.28 1.71
N HIS A 42 0.27 7.38 1.01
CA HIS A 42 1.02 7.74 -0.20
C HIS A 42 0.10 8.26 -1.31
N LEU A 43 -1.05 7.61 -1.57
CA LEU A 43 -2.02 8.12 -2.54
C LEU A 43 -2.60 9.49 -2.14
N GLN A 44 -2.85 9.69 -0.84
CA GLN A 44 -3.34 10.96 -0.29
C GLN A 44 -2.32 12.08 -0.45
N GLN A 45 -1.02 11.77 -0.34
CA GLN A 45 0.06 12.75 -0.49
C GLN A 45 0.03 13.39 -1.88
N HIS A 46 -0.15 12.60 -2.95
CA HIS A 46 -0.28 13.12 -4.32
C HIS A 46 -1.47 14.09 -4.48
N LEU A 47 -2.61 13.75 -3.88
CA LEU A 47 -3.78 14.63 -3.88
C LEU A 47 -3.51 15.93 -3.09
N PHE A 48 -2.82 15.84 -1.95
CA PHE A 48 -2.49 17.03 -1.15
C PHE A 48 -1.51 17.95 -1.87
N GLU A 49 -0.53 17.41 -2.58
CA GLU A 49 0.38 18.19 -3.43
C GLU A 49 -0.39 18.92 -4.55
N ALA A 50 -1.32 18.23 -5.23
CA ALA A 50 -2.18 18.87 -6.23
C ALA A 50 -3.06 19.99 -5.62
N LEU A 51 -3.60 19.79 -4.42
CA LEU A 51 -4.37 20.82 -3.72
C LEU A 51 -3.52 22.05 -3.35
N VAL A 52 -2.24 21.85 -3.01
CA VAL A 52 -1.29 22.93 -2.79
C VAL A 52 -1.03 23.71 -4.09
N MET A 53 -0.79 23.01 -5.21
CA MET A 53 -0.63 23.65 -6.53
C MET A 53 -1.89 24.41 -6.96
N ARG A 54 -3.08 23.89 -6.64
CA ARG A 54 -4.32 24.61 -6.90
C ARG A 54 -4.40 25.92 -6.10
N ARG A 55 -3.90 25.94 -4.87
CA ARG A 55 -3.86 27.17 -4.05
C ARG A 55 -2.93 28.23 -4.66
N THR A 56 -1.90 27.82 -5.39
CA THR A 56 -0.96 28.72 -6.08
C THR A 56 -1.40 29.07 -7.51
N GLU A 57 -2.61 28.66 -7.93
CA GLU A 57 -3.15 28.81 -9.29
C GLU A 57 -2.32 28.11 -10.38
N GLU A 58 -1.45 27.17 -9.99
CA GLU A 58 -0.67 26.32 -10.91
C GLU A 58 -1.53 25.21 -11.54
N LEU A 59 -2.59 24.79 -10.86
CA LEU A 59 -3.61 23.90 -11.40
C LEU A 59 -4.96 24.60 -11.48
N ASP A 60 -5.73 24.34 -12.53
CA ASP A 60 -7.08 24.84 -12.71
C ASP A 60 -8.15 23.96 -12.01
N PRO A 61 -9.45 24.35 -12.03
CA PRO A 61 -10.54 23.52 -11.49
C PRO A 61 -10.78 22.17 -12.13
N PHE A 62 -10.54 22.03 -13.42
CA PHE A 62 -10.71 20.76 -14.11
C PHE A 62 -9.54 19.83 -13.83
N GLU A 63 -8.32 20.36 -13.73
CA GLU A 63 -7.13 19.59 -13.39
C GLU A 63 -7.23 19.01 -11.97
N ILE A 64 -7.68 19.80 -10.98
CA ILE A 64 -7.83 19.26 -9.62
C ILE A 64 -8.97 18.24 -9.51
N ASP A 65 -10.05 18.41 -10.28
CA ASP A 65 -11.15 17.43 -10.34
C ASP A 65 -10.64 16.09 -10.91
N GLU A 66 -9.79 16.14 -11.93
CA GLU A 66 -9.12 14.95 -12.48
C GLU A 66 -8.23 14.28 -11.40
N TYR A 67 -7.41 15.03 -10.66
CA TYR A 67 -6.63 14.47 -9.55
C TYR A 67 -7.50 13.77 -8.49
N ILE A 68 -8.64 14.35 -8.13
CA ILE A 68 -9.60 13.75 -7.18
C ILE A 68 -10.19 12.47 -7.78
N HIS A 69 -10.57 12.48 -9.06
CA HIS A 69 -11.08 11.30 -9.76
C HIS A 69 -10.05 10.16 -9.79
N ARG A 70 -8.79 10.48 -10.08
CA ARG A 70 -7.71 9.48 -10.13
C ARG A 70 -7.39 8.94 -8.74
N TYR A 71 -7.29 9.79 -7.72
CA TYR A 71 -7.14 9.34 -6.33
C TYR A 71 -8.27 8.37 -5.93
N HIS A 72 -9.52 8.70 -6.26
CA HIS A 72 -10.65 7.83 -5.98
C HIS A 72 -10.46 6.44 -6.62
N LYS A 73 -10.12 6.38 -7.91
CA LYS A 73 -9.84 5.11 -8.61
C LYS A 73 -8.69 4.33 -7.98
N GLN A 74 -7.56 4.98 -7.71
CA GLN A 74 -6.40 4.32 -7.12
C GLN A 74 -6.70 3.77 -5.71
N SER A 75 -7.45 4.54 -4.89
CA SER A 75 -7.87 4.09 -3.56
C SER A 75 -8.82 2.90 -3.62
N GLN A 76 -9.69 2.85 -4.64
CA GLN A 76 -10.58 1.72 -4.90
C GLN A 76 -9.79 0.49 -5.38
N GLU A 77 -8.83 0.66 -6.27
CA GLU A 77 -7.92 -0.41 -6.70
C GLU A 77 -7.15 -0.99 -5.52
N LEU A 78 -6.64 -0.14 -4.62
CA LEU A 78 -5.96 -0.56 -3.40
C LEU A 78 -6.90 -1.35 -2.49
N TYR A 79 -8.12 -0.86 -2.28
CA TYR A 79 -9.13 -1.55 -1.48
C TYR A 79 -9.42 -2.96 -2.04
N VAL A 80 -9.62 -3.08 -3.36
CA VAL A 80 -9.84 -4.38 -4.00
C VAL A 80 -8.62 -5.28 -3.86
N TYR A 81 -7.42 -4.76 -4.09
CA TYR A 81 -6.18 -5.52 -3.97
C TYR A 81 -5.98 -6.09 -2.56
N ILE A 82 -6.13 -5.24 -1.52
CA ILE A 82 -6.02 -5.67 -0.12
C ILE A 82 -7.08 -6.71 0.21
N ASN A 83 -8.36 -6.39 -0.02
CA ASN A 83 -9.42 -7.27 0.43
C ASN A 83 -9.39 -8.59 -0.32
N THR A 84 -9.37 -8.62 -1.66
CA THR A 84 -9.43 -9.87 -2.45
C THR A 84 -8.44 -10.93 -2.00
N GLN A 85 -7.24 -10.54 -1.57
CA GLN A 85 -6.22 -11.49 -1.14
C GLN A 85 -6.14 -11.67 0.37
N SER A 86 -6.71 -10.82 1.24
CA SER A 86 -6.48 -10.87 2.71
C SER A 86 -7.53 -11.63 3.52
N HIS A 87 -8.47 -12.33 2.87
CA HIS A 87 -9.65 -12.89 3.55
C HIS A 87 -9.41 -14.17 4.36
N SER A 88 -8.26 -14.84 4.25
CA SER A 88 -8.04 -16.16 4.86
C SER A 88 -6.71 -16.28 5.60
N ASN A 89 -6.59 -17.25 6.52
CA ASN A 89 -5.30 -17.55 7.15
C ASN A 89 -4.28 -18.07 6.13
N ALA A 90 -4.74 -18.77 5.09
CA ALA A 90 -3.88 -19.34 4.05
C ALA A 90 -3.21 -18.26 3.18
N SER A 91 -3.73 -17.03 3.16
CA SER A 91 -3.12 -15.93 2.42
C SER A 91 -2.15 -15.07 3.23
N LEU A 92 -2.02 -15.33 4.54
CA LEU A 92 -1.08 -14.57 5.38
C LEU A 92 0.38 -14.70 4.92
N PRO A 93 0.91 -15.88 4.53
CA PRO A 93 2.28 -15.97 4.00
C PRO A 93 2.49 -15.10 2.77
N ILE A 94 1.57 -15.17 1.81
CA ILE A 94 1.61 -14.40 0.56
C ILE A 94 1.67 -12.89 0.86
N TRP A 95 0.84 -12.42 1.81
CA TRP A 95 0.84 -11.02 2.21
C TRP A 95 2.12 -10.58 2.91
N LEU A 96 2.67 -11.40 3.79
CA LEU A 96 3.91 -11.06 4.48
C LEU A 96 5.08 -10.99 3.48
N GLU A 97 5.14 -11.89 2.50
CA GLU A 97 6.11 -11.83 1.41
C GLU A 97 5.92 -10.57 0.55
N ALA A 98 4.68 -10.22 0.23
CA ALA A 98 4.33 -9.02 -0.51
C ALA A 98 4.74 -7.73 0.22
N ILE A 99 4.48 -7.66 1.53
CA ILE A 99 4.88 -6.51 2.36
C ILE A 99 6.41 -6.41 2.41
N GLU A 100 7.11 -7.52 2.66
CA GLU A 100 8.57 -7.54 2.73
C GLU A 100 9.21 -7.13 1.41
N ALA A 101 8.71 -7.65 0.29
CA ALA A 101 9.21 -7.28 -1.02
C ALA A 101 8.98 -5.78 -1.31
N ASP A 102 7.82 -5.22 -0.96
CA ASP A 102 7.55 -3.79 -1.14
C ASP A 102 8.43 -2.92 -0.25
N GLU A 103 8.66 -3.30 1.01
CA GLU A 103 9.56 -2.59 1.93
C GLU A 103 11.01 -2.59 1.45
N GLN A 104 11.43 -3.62 0.73
CA GLN A 104 12.74 -3.71 0.10
C GLN A 104 12.82 -3.00 -1.27
N GLY A 105 11.76 -2.29 -1.68
CA GLY A 105 11.68 -1.64 -2.99
C GLY A 105 11.52 -2.63 -4.15
N ARG A 106 11.26 -3.90 -3.87
CA ARG A 106 10.97 -4.94 -4.87
C ARG A 106 9.48 -4.93 -5.16
N ASN A 107 9.07 -3.87 -5.85
CA ASN A 107 7.78 -3.59 -6.51
C ASN A 107 6.67 -4.67 -6.32
N VAL A 108 5.65 -4.38 -5.50
CA VAL A 108 4.54 -5.34 -5.26
C VAL A 108 3.16 -4.78 -5.55
N TRP A 109 2.94 -3.47 -5.34
CA TRP A 109 1.68 -2.85 -5.71
C TRP A 109 1.87 -1.42 -6.20
N GLN A 110 1.38 -1.18 -7.42
CA GLN A 110 1.22 0.13 -8.04
C GLN A 110 -0.21 0.23 -8.58
N PRO A 111 -0.86 1.39 -8.51
CA PRO A 111 -2.13 1.59 -9.16
C PRO A 111 -1.96 1.43 -10.69
N ARG A 112 -2.98 0.88 -11.35
CA ARG A 112 -3.07 0.84 -12.82
C ARG A 112 -3.44 2.21 -13.37
N THR A 113 -4.27 2.94 -12.64
CA THR A 113 -4.60 4.34 -12.95
C THR A 113 -3.40 5.21 -12.57
N MET A 114 -2.74 5.84 -13.55
CA MET A 114 -1.65 6.81 -13.32
C MET A 114 -2.21 8.19 -12.94
N PHE A 115 -1.46 9.04 -12.25
CA PHE A 115 -1.78 10.47 -12.11
C PHE A 115 -1.43 11.27 -13.38
N PRO A 116 -2.02 12.47 -13.59
CA PRO A 116 -1.79 13.24 -14.81
C PRO A 116 -0.30 13.58 -15.05
N HIS A 117 0.46 13.86 -13.98
CA HIS A 117 1.90 14.15 -14.08
C HIS A 117 2.74 12.91 -14.38
N GLU A 118 2.26 11.71 -14.05
CA GLU A 118 2.96 10.45 -14.33
C GLU A 118 2.82 10.03 -15.81
N GLU A 119 1.75 10.46 -16.48
CA GLU A 119 1.53 10.21 -17.91
C GLU A 119 2.50 10.99 -18.82
N GLN A 120 3.03 12.12 -18.34
CA GLN A 120 3.92 12.98 -19.13
C GLN A 120 5.38 12.47 -19.21
N HIS A 121 5.73 11.48 -18.38
CA HIS A 121 7.07 10.93 -18.27
C HIS A 121 7.18 9.46 -18.75
N SER A 122 6.13 8.94 -19.40
CA SER A 122 6.07 7.56 -19.89
C SER A 122 6.38 7.39 -21.37
#